data_AF-A0A950SXI9-F1
#
_entry.id   AF-A0A950SXI9-F1
#
_cell.length_a   1.000
_cell.length_b   1.000
_cell.length_c   1.000
_cell.angle_alpha   90.00
_cell.angle_beta   90.00
_cell.angle_gamma   90.00
#
_symmetry.space_group_name_H-M   'P 1'
#
loop_
_entity.id
_entity.type
_entity.pdbx_description
1 polymer ?
#
loop_
_entity_poly.entity_id
_entity_poly.type
_entity_poly.pdbx_seq_one_letter_code
_entity_poly.pdbx_strand_id
1 'polypeptide(L)'
;MVPASALPDYAVIGDLYHEYYWGAEEFRKRFGHEPRYLPDEQGLVHLEEMLYAPDFPERVRKAGIRHMGMITGRVGPEVDSALERMEAYSGERWWEVVIPADICAKPSPQALRMAINAVGALGGLFIGDTADDHDFVRYYREGKTVEEPEILGAMLVINEEEVELYKQRGADLIVSSVEDLLDCLLENMGVRSV
;
A
#
# COMPACT_ATOMS: atom_id res chain seq x y z
N MET A 1 -32.34 20.66 -12.99
CA MET A 1 -31.31 20.05 -13.86
C MET A 1 -30.32 21.15 -14.19
N VAL A 2 -29.03 20.95 -13.89
CA VAL A 2 -27.99 21.95 -14.18
C VAL A 2 -27.69 21.92 -15.69
N PRO A 3 -27.64 23.06 -16.40
CA PRO A 3 -27.29 23.09 -17.82
C PRO A 3 -25.89 22.50 -18.07
N ALA A 4 -25.71 21.79 -19.19
CA ALA A 4 -24.41 21.19 -19.52
C ALA A 4 -23.27 22.23 -19.60
N SER A 5 -23.57 23.47 -20.01
CA SER A 5 -22.61 24.57 -20.04
C SER A 5 -22.19 25.10 -18.66
N ALA A 6 -22.89 24.69 -17.59
CA ALA A 6 -22.56 25.01 -16.21
C ALA A 6 -21.86 23.83 -15.50
N LEU A 7 -21.65 22.70 -16.18
CA LEU A 7 -20.85 21.60 -15.65
C LEU A 7 -19.36 21.91 -15.86
N PRO A 8 -18.51 21.72 -14.84
CA PRO A 8 -17.07 21.87 -15.00
C PRO A 8 -16.51 20.90 -16.03
N ASP A 9 -15.51 21.35 -16.79
CA ASP A 9 -14.74 20.49 -17.69
C ASP A 9 -13.92 19.48 -16.87
N TYR A 10 -13.99 18.20 -17.22
CA TYR A 10 -13.34 17.13 -16.48
C TYR A 10 -11.82 17.26 -16.44
N ALA A 11 -11.19 17.67 -17.54
CA ALA A 11 -9.74 17.88 -17.58
C ALA A 11 -9.33 19.04 -16.67
N VAL A 12 -10.11 20.12 -16.65
CA VAL A 12 -9.88 21.25 -15.74
C VAL A 12 -10.00 20.83 -14.28
N ILE A 13 -10.99 20.00 -13.93
CA ILE A 13 -11.11 19.48 -12.56
C ILE A 13 -9.93 18.56 -12.20
N GLY A 14 -9.46 17.74 -13.14
CA GLY A 14 -8.28 16.90 -12.95
C GLY A 14 -7.02 17.72 -12.67
N ASP A 15 -6.77 18.76 -13.47
CA ASP A 15 -5.62 19.65 -13.26
C ASP A 15 -5.72 20.37 -11.91
N LEU A 16 -6.90 20.92 -11.58
CA LEU A 16 -7.13 21.59 -10.30
C LEU A 16 -6.91 20.65 -9.12
N TYR A 17 -7.39 19.41 -9.21
CA TYR A 17 -7.16 18.38 -8.20
C TYR A 17 -5.66 18.11 -8.00
N HIS A 18 -4.91 17.91 -9.08
CA HIS A 18 -3.47 17.65 -8.97
C HIS A 18 -2.73 18.86 -8.41
N GLU A 19 -3.02 20.07 -8.85
CA GLU A 19 -2.37 21.27 -8.31
C GLU A 19 -2.71 21.49 -6.83
N TYR A 20 -3.94 21.19 -6.41
CA TYR A 20 -4.34 21.29 -5.00
C TYR A 20 -3.73 20.21 -4.12
N TYR A 21 -3.63 18.98 -4.64
CA TYR A 21 -3.05 17.86 -3.89
C TYR A 21 -1.53 17.98 -3.80
N TRP A 22 -0.86 18.19 -4.93
CA TRP A 22 0.60 18.25 -4.98
C TRP A 22 1.15 19.59 -4.50
N GLY A 23 0.42 20.69 -4.71
CA GLY A 23 0.97 22.03 -4.53
C GLY A 23 1.97 22.38 -5.63
N ALA A 24 2.28 23.67 -5.75
CA ALA A 24 3.05 24.21 -6.87
C ALA A 24 4.48 23.64 -6.98
N GLU A 25 5.12 23.33 -5.86
CA GLU A 25 6.49 22.78 -5.85
C GLU A 25 6.53 21.33 -6.31
N GLU A 26 5.80 20.43 -5.65
CA GLU A 26 5.77 19.03 -6.06
C GLU A 26 5.13 18.88 -7.44
N PHE A 27 4.13 19.68 -7.81
CA PHE A 27 3.54 19.63 -9.14
C PHE A 27 4.58 19.88 -10.24
N ARG A 28 5.42 20.92 -10.10
CA ARG A 28 6.53 21.17 -11.03
C ARG A 28 7.54 20.02 -11.05
N LYS A 29 7.92 19.51 -9.87
CA LYS A 29 8.88 18.41 -9.74
C LYS A 29 8.38 17.13 -10.44
N ARG A 30 7.10 16.80 -10.29
CA ARG A 30 6.51 15.53 -10.74
C ARG A 30 5.99 15.56 -12.17
N PHE A 31 5.39 16.66 -12.59
CA PHE A 31 4.72 16.78 -13.89
C PHE A 31 5.54 17.61 -14.90
N GLY A 32 6.57 18.32 -14.44
CA GLY A 32 7.52 19.00 -15.32
C GLY A 32 7.00 20.27 -16.00
N HIS A 33 5.89 20.83 -15.51
CA HIS A 33 5.33 22.09 -15.99
C HIS A 33 4.73 22.91 -14.86
N GLU A 34 4.45 24.19 -15.15
CA GLU A 34 3.92 25.13 -14.17
C GLU A 34 2.43 24.84 -13.84
N PRO A 35 2.02 25.00 -12.57
CA PRO A 35 0.61 25.04 -12.19
C PRO A 35 -0.08 26.25 -12.82
N ARG A 36 -1.31 26.05 -13.30
CA ARG A 36 -2.10 27.07 -13.98
C ARG A 36 -3.11 27.75 -13.06
N TYR A 37 -3.71 27.00 -12.15
CA TYR A 37 -4.87 27.41 -11.37
C TYR A 37 -4.50 27.80 -9.94
N LEU A 38 -3.52 27.13 -9.36
CA LEU A 38 -3.09 27.27 -7.96
C LEU A 38 -1.56 27.42 -7.86
N PRO A 39 -0.98 28.50 -8.41
CA PRO A 39 0.47 28.64 -8.54
C PRO A 39 1.22 28.86 -7.22
N ASP A 40 0.50 29.23 -6.16
CA ASP A 40 1.05 29.52 -4.84
C ASP A 40 0.64 28.48 -3.77
N GLU A 41 -0.08 27.42 -4.16
CA GLU A 41 -0.61 26.42 -3.23
C GLU A 41 0.50 25.50 -2.71
N GLN A 42 0.47 25.21 -1.40
CA GLN A 42 1.50 24.36 -0.79
C GLN A 42 1.25 22.88 -1.09
N GLY A 43 -0.01 22.47 -1.19
CA GLY A 43 -0.39 21.09 -1.48
C GLY A 43 -0.69 20.26 -0.22
N LEU A 44 -1.67 19.37 -0.35
CA LEU A 44 -2.07 18.43 0.70
C LEU A 44 -1.13 17.22 0.84
N VAL A 45 -0.29 16.94 -0.15
CA VAL A 45 0.67 15.81 -0.13
C VAL A 45 1.60 15.87 1.09
N HIS A 46 1.87 17.06 1.61
CA HIS A 46 2.70 17.23 2.79
C HIS A 46 2.04 16.74 4.09
N LEU A 47 0.70 16.63 4.09
CA LEU A 47 -0.11 16.16 5.20
C LEU A 47 -0.28 14.63 5.22
N GLU A 48 0.27 13.90 4.24
CA GLU A 48 0.27 12.42 4.32
C GLU A 48 1.07 11.96 5.53
N GLU A 49 0.47 11.08 6.33
CA GLU A 49 1.05 10.50 7.55
C GLU A 49 1.49 9.05 7.32
N MET A 50 2.56 8.64 8.01
CA MET A 50 2.97 7.25 8.06
C MET A 50 2.17 6.53 9.15
N LEU A 51 1.59 5.38 8.80
CA LEU A 51 0.77 4.57 9.71
C LEU A 51 1.58 3.52 10.49
N TYR A 52 2.90 3.70 10.58
CA TYR A 52 3.85 2.84 11.30
C TYR A 52 4.92 3.71 11.96
N ALA A 53 5.54 3.22 13.04
CA ALA A 53 6.64 3.92 13.67
C ALA A 53 7.94 3.79 12.85
N PRO A 54 8.87 4.77 12.88
CA PRO A 54 10.05 4.78 11.99
C PRO A 54 10.93 3.53 12.04
N ASP A 55 10.97 2.85 13.19
CA ASP A 55 11.77 1.64 13.43
C ASP A 55 11.01 0.34 13.12
N PHE A 56 9.75 0.41 12.69
CA PHE A 56 8.90 -0.74 12.40
C PHE A 56 9.55 -1.74 11.42
N PRO A 57 10.13 -1.31 10.28
CA PRO A 57 10.77 -2.25 9.35
C PRO A 57 11.96 -3.01 9.98
N GLU A 58 12.72 -2.33 10.86
CA GLU A 58 13.81 -2.98 11.60
C GLU A 58 13.27 -4.03 12.57
N ARG A 59 12.18 -3.72 13.29
CA ARG A 59 11.52 -4.65 14.20
C ARG A 59 10.96 -5.87 13.46
N VAL A 60 10.33 -5.67 12.30
CA VAL A 60 9.85 -6.75 11.43
C VAL A 60 11.00 -7.66 10.96
N ARG A 61 12.16 -7.07 10.59
CA ARG A 61 13.36 -7.85 10.25
C ARG A 61 13.92 -8.64 11.43
N LYS A 62 13.96 -8.04 12.63
CA LYS A 62 14.37 -8.73 13.87
C LYS A 62 13.43 -9.87 14.24
N ALA A 63 12.15 -9.76 13.90
CA ALA A 63 11.17 -10.82 14.01
C ALA A 63 11.32 -11.92 12.93
N GLY A 64 12.33 -11.86 12.06
CA GLY A 64 12.66 -12.94 11.12
C GLY A 64 12.06 -12.79 9.71
N ILE A 65 11.30 -11.72 9.44
CA ILE A 65 10.85 -11.40 8.08
C ILE A 65 12.02 -10.79 7.30
N ARG A 66 12.53 -11.52 6.32
CA ARG A 66 13.77 -11.13 5.60
C ARG A 66 13.54 -10.14 4.47
N HIS A 67 12.35 -10.19 3.86
CA HIS A 67 12.02 -9.44 2.67
C HIS A 67 10.71 -8.70 2.88
N MET A 68 10.68 -7.45 2.45
CA MET A 68 9.52 -6.57 2.52
C MET A 68 9.34 -5.88 1.17
N GLY A 69 8.10 -5.64 0.81
CA GLY A 69 7.77 -5.03 -0.46
C GLY A 69 6.36 -4.47 -0.46
N MET A 70 6.03 -3.79 -1.55
CA MET A 70 4.74 -3.11 -1.68
C MET A 70 4.09 -3.45 -3.02
N ILE A 71 2.78 -3.66 -2.98
CA ILE A 71 1.92 -3.79 -4.16
C ILE A 71 0.83 -2.75 -3.98
N THR A 72 0.76 -1.76 -4.87
CA THR A 72 -0.05 -0.55 -4.63
C THR A 72 -0.93 -0.19 -5.82
N GLY A 73 -2.08 0.43 -5.52
CA GLY A 73 -2.95 1.05 -6.52
C GLY A 73 -2.39 2.37 -7.08
N ARG A 74 -1.40 2.96 -6.41
CA ARG A 74 -0.73 4.19 -6.85
C ARG A 74 0.04 3.96 -8.16
N VAL A 75 0.18 5.02 -8.94
CA VAL A 75 0.94 5.04 -10.21
C VAL A 75 1.86 6.26 -10.30
N GLY A 76 2.93 6.15 -11.08
CA GLY A 76 3.82 7.25 -11.42
C GLY A 76 4.22 8.14 -10.22
N PRO A 77 3.97 9.48 -10.27
CA PRO A 77 4.34 10.41 -9.21
C PRO A 77 3.88 10.04 -7.80
N GLU A 78 2.72 9.42 -7.65
CA GLU A 78 2.18 9.03 -6.33
C GLU A 78 3.04 7.95 -5.67
N VAL A 79 3.59 7.03 -6.48
CA VAL A 79 4.50 5.99 -6.00
C VAL A 79 5.82 6.62 -5.61
N ASP A 80 6.41 7.41 -6.50
CA ASP A 80 7.70 8.05 -6.24
C ASP A 80 7.66 8.92 -4.98
N SER A 81 6.57 9.67 -4.77
CA SER A 81 6.38 10.52 -3.59
C SER A 81 6.27 9.69 -2.32
N ALA A 82 5.47 8.62 -2.35
CA ALA A 82 5.34 7.71 -1.22
C ALA A 82 6.70 7.11 -0.84
N LEU A 83 7.44 6.60 -1.82
CA LEU A 83 8.75 5.97 -1.60
C LEU A 83 9.76 6.97 -1.00
N GLU A 84 9.88 8.17 -1.57
CA GLU A 84 10.76 9.21 -1.03
C GLU A 84 10.42 9.57 0.42
N ARG A 85 9.13 9.74 0.73
CA ARG A 85 8.68 10.04 2.10
C ARG A 85 8.94 8.88 3.05
N MET A 86 8.69 7.63 2.64
CA MET A 86 8.91 6.45 3.49
C MET A 86 10.38 6.23 3.81
N GLU A 87 11.27 6.42 2.83
CA GLU A 87 12.72 6.35 3.03
C GLU A 87 13.19 7.47 3.96
N ALA A 88 12.73 8.71 3.75
CA ALA A 88 13.06 9.82 4.63
C ALA A 88 12.54 9.63 6.06
N TYR A 89 11.32 9.10 6.21
CA TYR A 89 10.69 8.86 7.51
C TYR A 89 11.39 7.75 8.30
N SER A 90 11.72 6.64 7.63
CA SER A 90 12.36 5.48 8.25
C SER A 90 13.87 5.63 8.39
N GLY A 91 14.46 6.63 7.72
CA GLY A 91 15.91 6.87 7.67
C GLY A 91 16.66 5.97 6.69
N GLU A 92 16.00 4.96 6.12
CA GLU A 92 16.54 4.09 5.07
C GLU A 92 15.43 3.49 4.20
N ARG A 93 15.79 3.06 2.99
CA ARG A 93 14.95 2.21 2.15
C ARG A 93 14.88 0.80 2.73
N TRP A 94 13.69 0.38 3.15
CA TRP A 94 13.46 -0.94 3.75
C TRP A 94 12.82 -1.98 2.82
N TRP A 95 12.38 -1.60 1.63
CA TRP A 95 11.73 -2.51 0.67
C TRP A 95 12.66 -2.97 -0.45
N GLU A 96 12.52 -4.25 -0.83
CA GLU A 96 13.25 -4.84 -1.96
C GLU A 96 12.44 -4.77 -3.28
N VAL A 97 11.10 -4.80 -3.20
CA VAL A 97 10.22 -4.83 -4.37
C VAL A 97 9.04 -3.85 -4.24
N VAL A 98 8.71 -3.17 -5.34
CA VAL A 98 7.53 -2.31 -5.46
C VAL A 98 6.82 -2.64 -6.77
N ILE A 99 5.52 -2.88 -6.71
CA ILE A 99 4.67 -3.19 -7.87
C ILE A 99 3.51 -2.20 -7.90
N PRO A 100 3.64 -1.10 -8.66
CA PRO A 100 2.56 -0.15 -8.89
C PRO A 100 1.53 -0.67 -9.90
N ALA A 101 0.36 -0.02 -9.93
CA ALA A 101 -0.79 -0.50 -10.70
C ALA A 101 -0.60 -0.42 -12.22
N ASP A 102 0.24 0.49 -12.69
CA ASP A 102 0.63 0.63 -14.10
C ASP A 102 1.57 -0.49 -14.58
N ILE A 103 2.22 -1.21 -13.65
CA ILE A 103 2.93 -2.46 -13.93
C ILE A 103 1.97 -3.64 -13.84
N CYS A 104 1.28 -3.80 -12.70
CA CYS A 104 0.29 -4.86 -12.52
C CYS A 104 -0.69 -4.51 -11.40
N ALA A 105 -1.94 -4.21 -11.77
CA ALA A 105 -2.98 -3.83 -10.82
C ALA A 105 -3.58 -5.04 -10.07
N LYS A 106 -3.91 -4.80 -8.79
CA LYS A 106 -4.85 -5.66 -8.04
C LYS A 106 -6.22 -5.68 -8.76
N PRO A 107 -6.98 -6.79 -8.68
CA PRO A 107 -6.72 -8.01 -7.92
C PRO A 107 -6.01 -9.10 -8.75
N SER A 108 -5.27 -8.76 -9.81
CA SER A 108 -4.55 -9.77 -10.61
C SER A 108 -3.47 -10.46 -9.77
N PRO A 109 -3.53 -11.78 -9.51
CA PRO A 109 -2.55 -12.48 -8.66
C PRO A 109 -1.13 -12.48 -9.22
N GLN A 110 -0.95 -12.04 -10.47
CA GLN A 110 0.36 -11.89 -11.09
C GLN A 110 1.26 -10.92 -10.33
N ALA A 111 0.71 -9.85 -9.73
CA ALA A 111 1.51 -8.93 -8.93
C ALA A 111 2.15 -9.66 -7.72
N LEU A 112 1.43 -10.57 -7.06
CA LEU A 112 1.97 -11.31 -5.92
C LEU A 112 3.08 -12.27 -6.36
N ARG A 113 2.90 -12.94 -7.51
CA ARG A 113 3.93 -13.79 -8.12
C ARG A 113 5.19 -13.01 -8.48
N MET A 114 5.04 -11.80 -9.01
CA MET A 114 6.17 -10.92 -9.31
C MET A 114 6.93 -10.56 -8.03
N ALA A 115 6.23 -10.24 -6.94
CA ALA A 115 6.87 -9.94 -5.66
C ALA A 115 7.61 -11.16 -5.08
N ILE A 116 6.95 -12.33 -5.07
CA ILE A 116 7.53 -13.60 -4.63
C ILE A 116 8.82 -13.91 -5.39
N ASN A 117 8.77 -13.83 -6.72
CA ASN A 117 9.91 -14.13 -7.59
C ASN A 117 11.06 -13.14 -7.43
N ALA A 118 10.75 -11.85 -7.21
CA ALA A 118 11.76 -10.81 -7.04
C ALA A 118 12.64 -11.04 -5.80
N VAL A 119 12.08 -11.63 -4.74
CA VAL A 119 12.79 -11.85 -3.47
C VAL A 119 13.07 -13.33 -3.17
N GLY A 120 12.61 -14.25 -4.02
CA GLY A 120 12.73 -15.70 -3.80
C GLY A 120 11.99 -16.17 -2.54
N ALA A 121 10.80 -15.62 -2.27
CA ALA A 121 10.05 -15.94 -1.06
C ALA A 121 9.62 -17.42 -1.03
N LEU A 122 9.76 -18.06 0.14
CA LEU A 122 9.31 -19.45 0.39
C LEU A 122 7.93 -19.51 1.08
N GLY A 123 7.41 -18.34 1.42
CA GLY A 123 6.18 -18.11 2.17
C GLY A 123 6.10 -16.63 2.50
N GLY A 124 4.94 -16.16 2.91
CA GLY A 124 4.81 -14.75 3.25
C GLY A 124 3.47 -14.37 3.83
N LEU A 125 3.39 -13.11 4.20
CA LEU A 125 2.18 -12.44 4.62
C LEU A 125 1.96 -11.23 3.72
N PHE A 126 0.75 -11.10 3.20
CA PHE A 126 0.28 -9.91 2.53
C PHE A 126 -0.66 -9.16 3.46
N ILE A 127 -0.42 -7.86 3.65
CA ILE A 127 -1.24 -7.00 4.51
C ILE A 127 -1.91 -5.96 3.62
N GLY A 128 -3.23 -5.84 3.73
CA GLY A 128 -3.98 -4.81 3.03
C GLY A 128 -5.22 -4.41 3.83
N ASP A 129 -5.83 -3.31 3.43
CA ASP A 129 -6.96 -2.66 4.11
C ASP A 129 -8.24 -2.68 3.27
N THR A 130 -8.16 -3.12 2.01
CA THR A 130 -9.30 -3.10 1.09
C THR A 130 -9.85 -4.50 0.78
N ALA A 131 -11.10 -4.56 0.32
CA ALA A 131 -11.68 -5.79 -0.20
C ALA A 131 -10.88 -6.36 -1.39
N ASP A 132 -10.29 -5.48 -2.20
CA ASP A 132 -9.43 -5.86 -3.33
C ASP A 132 -8.16 -6.58 -2.85
N ASP A 133 -7.61 -6.21 -1.69
CA ASP A 133 -6.46 -6.89 -1.08
C ASP A 133 -6.81 -8.31 -0.61
N HIS A 134 -7.97 -8.45 0.04
CA HIS A 134 -8.48 -9.75 0.44
C HIS A 134 -8.68 -10.66 -0.79
N ASP A 135 -9.40 -10.16 -1.80
CA ASP A 135 -9.66 -10.92 -3.02
C ASP A 135 -8.38 -11.20 -3.82
N PHE A 136 -7.40 -10.30 -3.80
CA PHE A 136 -6.09 -10.49 -4.41
C PHE A 136 -5.33 -11.69 -3.84
N VAL A 137 -5.25 -11.83 -2.51
CA VAL A 137 -4.62 -13.00 -1.87
C VAL A 137 -5.42 -14.27 -2.13
N ARG A 138 -6.75 -14.19 -2.08
CA ARG A 138 -7.64 -15.31 -2.37
C ARG A 138 -7.45 -15.83 -3.81
N TYR A 139 -7.44 -14.94 -4.80
CA TYR A 139 -7.23 -15.32 -6.20
C TYR A 139 -5.84 -15.90 -6.45
N TYR A 140 -4.82 -15.43 -5.74
CA TYR A 140 -3.52 -16.07 -5.78
C TYR A 140 -3.60 -17.51 -5.28
N ARG A 141 -4.22 -17.75 -4.12
CA ARG A 141 -4.35 -19.09 -3.53
C ARG A 141 -5.18 -20.05 -4.38
N GLU A 142 -6.31 -19.58 -4.91
CA GLU A 142 -7.17 -20.37 -5.80
C GLU A 142 -6.45 -20.77 -7.09
N GLY A 143 -5.52 -19.93 -7.56
CA GLY A 143 -4.78 -20.14 -8.80
C GLY A 143 -3.35 -20.61 -8.66
N LYS A 144 -2.83 -20.87 -7.44
CA LYS A 144 -1.42 -21.23 -7.24
C LYS A 144 -1.15 -22.70 -7.59
N THR A 145 0.05 -22.95 -8.06
CA THR A 145 0.58 -24.31 -8.27
C THR A 145 1.13 -24.89 -6.96
N VAL A 146 1.46 -26.19 -6.96
CA VAL A 146 2.04 -26.88 -5.80
C VAL A 146 3.44 -26.36 -5.46
N GLU A 147 4.17 -25.80 -6.43
CA GLU A 147 5.53 -25.27 -6.26
C GLU A 147 5.53 -23.83 -5.73
N GLU A 148 4.39 -23.14 -5.81
CA GLU A 148 4.25 -21.75 -5.36
C GLU A 148 4.02 -21.66 -3.84
N PRO A 149 4.66 -20.69 -3.17
CA PRO A 149 4.66 -20.59 -1.72
C PRO A 149 3.28 -20.22 -1.16
N GLU A 150 3.04 -20.59 0.10
CA GLU A 150 1.87 -20.14 0.85
C GLU A 150 1.99 -18.67 1.24
N ILE A 151 0.97 -17.89 0.91
CA ILE A 151 0.84 -16.50 1.33
C ILE A 151 -0.38 -16.39 2.23
N LEU A 152 -0.22 -15.86 3.43
CA LEU A 152 -1.30 -15.49 4.33
C LEU A 152 -1.83 -14.09 3.99
N GLY A 153 -3.13 -13.87 4.14
CA GLY A 153 -3.77 -12.56 4.03
C GLY A 153 -4.10 -12.00 5.41
N ALA A 154 -3.52 -10.85 5.74
CA ALA A 154 -3.90 -10.05 6.90
C ALA A 154 -4.70 -8.83 6.45
N MET A 155 -5.84 -8.61 7.10
CA MET A 155 -6.66 -7.42 6.88
C MET A 155 -6.44 -6.40 7.99
N LEU A 156 -6.01 -5.20 7.61
CA LEU A 156 -5.99 -4.04 8.50
C LEU A 156 -7.38 -3.44 8.55
N VAL A 157 -8.04 -3.52 9.71
CA VAL A 157 -9.42 -3.11 9.91
C VAL A 157 -9.50 -2.17 11.11
N ILE A 158 -9.71 -0.89 10.82
CA ILE A 158 -9.84 0.15 11.87
C ILE A 158 -11.27 0.19 12.43
N ASN A 159 -12.27 -0.11 11.59
CA ASN A 159 -13.67 -0.11 11.99
C ASN A 159 -14.07 -1.49 12.55
N GLU A 160 -14.38 -1.56 13.84
CA GLU A 160 -14.79 -2.82 14.50
C GLU A 160 -15.99 -3.50 13.83
N GLU A 161 -16.89 -2.74 13.20
CA GLU A 161 -18.05 -3.29 12.49
C GLU A 161 -17.65 -4.14 11.26
N GLU A 162 -16.48 -3.89 10.68
CA GLU A 162 -15.96 -4.62 9.51
C GLU A 162 -15.19 -5.88 9.90
N VAL A 163 -14.84 -6.06 11.18
CA VAL A 163 -14.09 -7.23 11.66
C VAL A 163 -14.87 -8.52 11.38
N GLU A 164 -16.17 -8.54 11.69
CA GLU A 164 -17.01 -9.71 11.44
C GLU A 164 -17.20 -10.00 9.95
N LEU A 165 -17.21 -8.96 9.11
CA LEU A 165 -17.23 -9.12 7.65
C LEU A 165 -15.98 -9.86 7.17
N TYR A 166 -14.78 -9.41 7.58
CA TYR A 166 -13.55 -10.05 7.12
C TYR A 166 -13.31 -11.44 7.72
N LYS A 167 -13.80 -11.70 8.93
CA LYS A 167 -13.86 -13.08 9.47
C LYS A 167 -14.72 -13.99 8.61
N GLN A 168 -15.91 -13.54 8.22
CA GLN A 168 -16.82 -14.30 7.36
C GLN A 168 -16.24 -14.52 5.96
N ARG A 169 -15.46 -13.56 5.44
CA ARG A 169 -14.75 -13.68 4.16
C ARG A 169 -13.55 -14.62 4.21
N GLY A 170 -13.11 -15.02 5.41
CA GLY A 170 -12.03 -15.98 5.61
C GLY A 170 -10.62 -15.37 5.64
N ALA A 171 -10.48 -14.12 6.11
CA ALA A 171 -9.17 -13.54 6.36
C ALA A 171 -8.38 -14.40 7.38
N ASP A 172 -7.09 -14.63 7.13
CA ASP A 172 -6.25 -15.43 8.03
C ASP A 172 -5.93 -14.68 9.32
N LEU A 173 -5.73 -13.37 9.20
CA LEU A 173 -5.42 -12.45 10.28
C LEU A 173 -6.23 -11.17 10.10
N ILE A 174 -6.63 -10.57 11.22
CA ILE A 174 -7.25 -9.25 11.26
C ILE A 174 -6.50 -8.46 12.32
N VAL A 175 -6.00 -7.29 11.94
CA VAL A 175 -5.21 -6.39 12.78
C VAL A 175 -5.83 -5.00 12.76
N SER A 176 -5.69 -4.24 13.85
CA SER A 176 -6.22 -2.86 13.94
C SER A 176 -5.19 -1.82 13.52
N SER A 177 -3.92 -2.21 13.55
CA SER A 177 -2.76 -1.46 13.10
C SER A 177 -1.76 -2.40 12.43
N VAL A 178 -0.91 -1.86 11.55
CA VAL A 178 0.22 -2.62 11.00
C VAL A 178 1.22 -3.03 12.10
N GLU A 179 1.25 -2.31 13.21
CA GLU A 179 2.09 -2.61 14.37
C GLU A 179 1.69 -3.91 15.09
N ASP A 180 0.38 -4.21 15.13
CA ASP A 180 -0.16 -5.42 15.77
C ASP A 180 0.34 -6.70 15.08
N LEU A 181 0.87 -6.57 13.85
CA LEU A 181 1.50 -7.67 13.14
C LEU A 181 2.61 -8.33 13.95
N LEU A 182 3.42 -7.53 14.66
CA LEU A 182 4.57 -8.05 15.39
C LEU A 182 4.12 -9.02 16.49
N ASP A 183 3.00 -8.75 17.14
CA ASP A 183 2.42 -9.62 18.16
C ASP A 183 1.96 -10.94 17.52
N CYS A 184 1.28 -10.87 16.37
CA CYS A 184 0.84 -12.07 15.63
C CYS A 184 2.01 -12.94 15.14
N LEU A 185 3.13 -12.33 14.73
CA LEU A 185 4.31 -13.06 14.26
C LEU A 185 5.04 -13.77 15.42
N LEU A 186 5.15 -13.12 16.58
CA LEU A 186 5.81 -13.67 17.75
C LEU A 186 5.04 -14.85 18.36
N GLU A 187 3.71 -14.76 18.41
CA GLU A 187 2.85 -15.84 18.91
C GLU A 187 2.91 -17.10 18.03
N ASN A 188 2.97 -16.94 16.71
CA ASN A 188 2.99 -18.06 15.76
C ASN A 188 4.37 -18.71 15.56
N MET A 189 5.46 -18.03 15.96
CA MET A 189 6.82 -18.60 15.93
C MET A 189 7.26 -19.29 17.22
N GLY A 190 6.36 -19.45 18.20
CA GLY A 190 6.63 -20.21 19.42
C GLY A 190 7.61 -19.55 20.40
N VAL A 191 7.89 -18.24 20.25
CA VAL A 191 8.62 -17.48 21.26
C VAL A 191 7.62 -17.03 22.30
N ARG A 192 7.31 -17.91 23.26
CA ARG A 192 6.70 -17.48 24.52
C ARG A 192 7.67 -16.53 25.19
N SER A 193 7.27 -15.27 25.34
CA SER A 193 7.91 -14.33 26.25
C SER A 193 7.99 -14.96 27.64
N VAL A 194 9.20 -14.96 28.20
CA VAL A 194 9.48 -15.34 29.60
C VAL A 194 9.26 -14.10 30.47
#